data_AF-A0A7R9MPA8-F1
#
_entry.id   AF-A0A7R9MPA8-F1
#
_cell.length_a   1.000
_cell.length_b   1.000
_cell.length_c   1.000
_cell.angle_alpha   90.00
_cell.angle_beta   90.00
_cell.angle_gamma   90.00
#
_symmetry.space_group_name_H-M   'P 1'
#
loop_
_entity.id
_entity.type
_entity.pdbx_description
1 polymer ?
#
loop_
_entity_poly.entity_id
_entity_poly.type
_entity_poly.pdbx_seq_one_letter_code
_entity_poly.pdbx_strand_id
1 'polypeptide(L)'
;RDPRGEHNYGVVNELANDQNISHYSIDWFNPLPNEELCVHIGGDQKWFSTYEELQQRWPIDKTKHMASPVAFSTNDQFHDAIGSIVEYLFLGSHGFAIFVERSAPLMVRRDNNSGNPLLCFSGDYDKFPYNHALDKKQIKIVIHLMASNDIMSVYRYAANKWIPKPNGIPDERMITHPIWSTWAKYHADISQQKVIAFAEEIKSHGFSNSQIEIDDKWEAKYGDFSFDLKKFPNPREMV
;
A
#
# COMPACT_ATOMS: atom_id res chain seq x y z
N ARG A 1 19.40 21.43 21.93
CA ARG A 1 18.53 21.07 23.07
C ARG A 1 17.15 21.63 22.77
N ASP A 2 16.13 20.77 22.61
CA ASP A 2 14.72 21.18 22.64
C ASP A 2 14.47 21.86 24.02
N PRO A 3 13.75 22.99 24.07
CA PRO A 3 13.40 23.67 25.32
C PRO A 3 12.65 22.80 26.36
N ARG A 4 12.20 21.59 26.02
CA ARG A 4 11.54 20.63 26.92
C ARG A 4 12.46 19.59 27.57
N GLY A 5 13.73 19.49 27.18
CA GLY A 5 14.66 18.53 27.78
C GLY A 5 14.32 17.05 27.56
N GLU A 6 13.31 16.73 26.77
CA GLU A 6 13.02 15.37 26.32
C GLU A 6 14.00 15.01 25.22
N HIS A 7 14.65 13.86 25.37
CA HIS A 7 15.52 13.35 24.32
C HIS A 7 14.68 12.97 23.10
N ASN A 8 15.20 13.17 21.88
CA ASN A 8 14.58 12.71 20.62
C ASN A 8 14.45 11.18 20.50
N TYR A 9 14.70 10.42 21.57
CA TYR A 9 14.61 8.97 21.56
C TYR A 9 13.14 8.55 21.59
N GLY A 10 12.77 7.61 20.73
CA GLY A 10 11.42 7.03 20.73
C GLY A 10 11.09 6.43 22.10
N VAL A 11 9.86 6.65 22.56
CA VAL A 11 9.36 6.06 23.81
C VAL A 11 8.89 4.65 23.50
N VAL A 12 9.47 3.66 24.18
CA VAL A 12 9.05 2.26 24.07
C VAL A 12 7.95 1.97 25.07
N ASN A 13 6.80 1.53 24.59
CA ASN A 13 5.65 1.15 25.43
C ASN A 13 5.39 -0.34 25.28
N GLU A 14 5.18 -1.05 26.39
CA GLU A 14 4.63 -2.40 26.39
C GLU A 14 3.10 -2.30 26.41
N LEU A 15 2.43 -2.84 25.38
CA LEU A 15 0.99 -2.64 25.19
C LEU A 15 0.16 -3.86 25.59
N ALA A 16 0.67 -5.06 25.33
CA ALA A 16 0.00 -6.30 25.69
C ALA A 16 0.96 -7.48 25.70
N ASN A 17 0.70 -8.40 26.63
CA ASN A 17 1.21 -9.76 26.63
C ASN A 17 0.02 -10.71 26.83
N ASP A 18 -0.83 -10.79 25.81
CA ASP A 18 -2.04 -11.62 25.82
C ASP A 18 -2.06 -12.44 24.52
N GLN A 19 -2.61 -13.66 24.56
CA GLN A 19 -2.65 -14.61 23.43
C GLN A 19 -1.28 -15.13 22.93
N ASN A 20 -0.25 -15.23 23.77
CA ASN A 20 1.12 -15.60 23.36
C ASN A 20 1.74 -14.60 22.35
N ILE A 21 1.35 -13.32 22.44
CA ILE A 21 1.88 -12.25 21.60
C ILE A 21 2.48 -11.17 22.50
N SER A 22 3.77 -10.92 22.34
CA SER A 22 4.45 -9.78 22.93
C SER A 22 4.29 -8.58 21.99
N HIS A 23 3.69 -7.50 22.46
CA HIS A 23 3.43 -6.31 21.64
C HIS A 23 4.00 -5.05 22.31
N TYR A 24 4.89 -4.38 21.58
CA TYR A 24 5.48 -3.10 21.94
C TYR A 24 5.15 -2.03 20.90
N SER A 25 5.07 -0.75 21.31
CA SER A 25 5.14 0.38 20.39
C SER A 25 6.38 1.22 20.62
N ILE A 26 6.85 1.86 19.56
CA ILE A 26 7.87 2.91 19.59
C ILE A 26 7.20 4.18 19.09
N ASP A 27 7.00 5.12 20.02
CA ASP A 27 6.44 6.44 19.73
C ASP A 27 7.62 7.39 19.48
N TRP A 28 7.89 7.69 18.21
CA TRP A 28 9.03 8.49 17.78
C TRP A 28 8.60 9.89 17.36
N PHE A 29 9.00 10.87 18.16
CA PHE A 29 8.61 12.27 18.00
C PHE A 29 9.73 13.08 17.37
N ASN A 30 9.41 13.83 16.31
CA ASN A 30 10.29 14.75 15.60
C ASN A 30 11.65 14.13 15.22
N PRO A 31 11.67 12.99 14.49
CA PRO A 31 12.89 12.48 13.87
C PRO A 31 13.66 13.59 13.16
N LEU A 32 14.98 13.61 13.32
CA LEU A 32 15.82 14.48 12.50
C LEU A 32 15.84 13.93 11.04
N PRO A 33 16.09 14.78 10.01
CA PRO A 33 16.02 14.37 8.60
C PRO A 33 16.92 13.18 8.18
N ASN A 34 17.96 12.87 8.96
CA ASN A 34 18.88 11.74 8.71
C ASN A 34 18.82 10.66 9.80
N GLU A 35 17.84 10.76 10.69
CA GLU A 35 17.63 9.77 11.73
C GLU A 35 16.76 8.66 11.17
N GLU A 36 17.20 7.41 11.37
CA GLU A 36 16.49 6.22 10.92
C GLU A 36 16.37 5.22 12.07
N LEU A 37 15.21 4.60 12.16
CA LEU A 37 15.01 3.41 12.97
C LEU A 37 15.11 2.18 12.07
N CYS A 38 16.14 1.36 12.29
CA CYS A 38 16.41 0.18 11.46
C CYS A 38 16.20 -1.12 12.22
N VAL A 39 15.62 -2.10 11.54
CA VAL A 39 15.48 -3.48 12.01
C VAL A 39 16.33 -4.40 11.14
N HIS A 40 17.13 -5.25 11.78
CA HIS A 40 17.83 -6.33 11.07
C HIS A 40 16.84 -7.36 10.55
N ILE A 41 16.82 -7.55 9.24
CA ILE A 41 15.98 -8.53 8.55
C ILE A 41 16.80 -9.69 7.97
N GLY A 42 18.07 -9.81 8.39
CA GLY A 42 19.01 -10.85 8.01
C GLY A 42 18.63 -12.26 8.50
N GLY A 43 19.57 -13.19 8.40
CA GLY A 43 19.36 -14.59 8.80
C GLY A 43 18.45 -15.39 7.86
N ASP A 44 18.02 -16.55 8.35
CA ASP A 44 17.21 -17.56 7.64
C ASP A 44 15.72 -17.19 7.55
N GLN A 45 15.21 -16.38 8.49
CA GLN A 45 13.85 -15.83 8.51
C GLN A 45 13.46 -15.20 7.17
N LYS A 46 12.29 -15.54 6.64
CA LYS A 46 11.73 -14.89 5.44
C LYS A 46 10.93 -13.66 5.84
N TRP A 47 11.00 -12.61 5.03
CA TRP A 47 10.27 -11.37 5.27
C TRP A 47 9.31 -11.08 4.12
N PHE A 48 8.14 -10.57 4.46
CA PHE A 48 7.06 -10.25 3.53
C PHE A 48 6.62 -8.81 3.79
N SER A 49 6.32 -8.08 2.74
CA SER A 49 5.75 -6.74 2.80
C SER A 49 4.44 -6.69 2.04
N THR A 50 3.61 -5.71 2.36
CA THR A 50 2.29 -5.51 1.73
C THR A 50 2.31 -4.37 0.71
N TYR A 51 3.44 -4.19 0.03
CA TYR A 51 3.59 -3.21 -1.05
C TYR A 51 4.14 -3.86 -2.33
N GLU A 52 3.85 -3.23 -3.46
CA GLU A 52 4.21 -3.66 -4.80
C GLU A 52 5.58 -3.14 -5.22
N GLU A 53 6.31 -3.95 -5.99
CA GLU A 53 7.55 -3.57 -6.65
C GLU A 53 7.53 -4.00 -8.11
N LEU A 54 8.23 -3.25 -8.98
CA LEU A 54 8.38 -3.60 -10.40
C LEU A 54 8.85 -5.05 -10.61
N GLN A 55 9.85 -5.47 -9.84
CA GLN A 55 10.30 -6.85 -9.78
C GLN A 55 9.89 -7.46 -8.44
N GLN A 56 8.61 -7.80 -8.32
CA GLN A 56 8.07 -8.37 -7.10
C GLN A 56 8.76 -9.69 -6.74
N ARG A 57 9.27 -9.76 -5.51
CA ARG A 57 9.75 -11.00 -4.90
C ARG A 57 8.86 -11.34 -3.71
N TRP A 58 8.61 -12.64 -3.52
CA TRP A 58 7.89 -13.17 -2.39
C TRP A 58 8.60 -14.44 -1.90
N PRO A 59 9.37 -14.40 -0.80
CA PRO A 59 9.63 -13.30 0.15
C PRO A 59 10.38 -12.09 -0.45
N ILE A 60 10.44 -10.97 0.28
CA ILE A 60 11.13 -9.75 -0.18
C ILE A 60 12.61 -10.02 -0.50
N ASP A 61 13.14 -9.31 -1.49
CA ASP A 61 14.56 -9.35 -1.82
C ASP A 61 15.40 -8.69 -0.71
N LYS A 62 16.20 -9.51 -0.02
CA LYS A 62 17.13 -9.09 1.03
C LYS A 62 18.42 -8.46 0.48
N THR A 63 18.70 -8.62 -0.81
CA THR A 63 19.88 -8.05 -1.46
C THR A 63 19.62 -6.65 -2.03
N LYS A 64 18.36 -6.20 -2.04
CA LYS A 64 17.98 -4.88 -2.52
C LYS A 64 18.68 -3.79 -1.69
N HIS A 65 19.29 -2.85 -2.39
CA HIS A 65 19.89 -1.66 -1.80
C HIS A 65 19.22 -0.41 -2.36
N MET A 66 18.59 0.35 -1.48
CA MET A 66 18.00 1.65 -1.77
C MET A 66 18.97 2.72 -1.29
N ALA A 67 19.52 3.50 -2.23
CA ALA A 67 20.55 4.49 -1.93
C ALA A 67 20.07 5.60 -0.97
N SER A 68 18.76 5.87 -0.92
CA SER A 68 18.15 6.80 0.02
C SER A 68 16.73 6.35 0.41
N PRO A 69 16.17 6.87 1.52
CA PRO A 69 14.80 6.60 1.90
C PRO A 69 13.83 7.15 0.87
N VAL A 70 12.83 6.34 0.52
CA VAL A 70 11.74 6.72 -0.39
C VAL A 70 10.44 6.84 0.38
N ALA A 71 9.54 7.71 -0.08
CA ALA A 71 8.22 7.84 0.51
C ALA A 71 7.48 6.49 0.46
N PHE A 72 6.95 6.08 1.61
CA PHE A 72 6.11 4.88 1.70
C PHE A 72 4.65 5.25 1.39
N SER A 73 4.41 5.72 0.17
CA SER A 73 3.07 6.04 -0.34
C SER A 73 2.76 5.20 -1.57
N THR A 74 1.47 4.99 -1.86
CA THR A 74 1.03 4.40 -3.12
C THR A 74 1.56 5.24 -4.28
N ASN A 75 2.26 4.59 -5.20
CA ASN A 75 2.84 5.24 -6.37
C ASN A 75 2.84 4.30 -7.58
N ASP A 76 3.34 4.78 -8.72
CA ASP A 76 3.49 3.98 -9.93
C ASP A 76 4.81 3.20 -9.90
N GLN A 77 4.71 1.87 -9.76
CA GLN A 77 5.85 0.94 -9.72
C GLN A 77 6.73 0.96 -10.97
N PHE A 78 6.24 1.46 -12.11
CA PHE A 78 7.05 1.59 -13.32
C PHE A 78 8.00 2.79 -13.27
N HIS A 79 7.69 3.78 -12.44
CA HIS A 79 8.47 5.02 -12.31
C HIS A 79 9.15 5.16 -10.94
N ASP A 80 8.65 4.45 -9.92
CA ASP A 80 9.07 4.57 -8.53
C ASP A 80 9.51 3.25 -7.90
N ALA A 81 10.23 3.35 -6.79
CA ALA A 81 10.78 2.18 -6.09
C ALA A 81 9.72 1.31 -5.36
N ILE A 82 8.54 1.90 -5.10
CA ILE A 82 7.40 1.33 -4.38
C ILE A 82 6.14 1.67 -5.18
N GLY A 83 5.32 0.67 -5.45
CA GLY A 83 4.03 0.80 -6.14
C GLY A 83 2.86 0.94 -5.18
N SER A 84 1.79 0.18 -5.48
CA SER A 84 0.62 0.06 -4.62
C SER A 84 0.98 -0.45 -3.22
N ILE A 85 0.33 0.09 -2.19
CA ILE A 85 0.50 -0.32 -0.79
C ILE A 85 -0.85 -0.78 -0.26
N VAL A 86 -0.95 -2.05 0.13
CA VAL A 86 -2.14 -2.60 0.76
C VAL A 86 -2.17 -2.20 2.23
N GLU A 87 -1.09 -2.47 2.95
CA GLU A 87 -0.94 -2.16 4.37
C GLU A 87 0.47 -1.68 4.71
N TYR A 88 0.62 -1.05 5.88
CA TYR A 88 1.91 -0.63 6.44
C TYR A 88 2.48 -1.73 7.33
N LEU A 89 2.42 -2.97 6.84
CA LEU A 89 2.68 -4.19 7.59
C LEU A 89 3.83 -4.98 6.96
N PHE A 90 4.79 -5.36 7.79
CA PHE A 90 5.92 -6.22 7.43
C PHE A 90 5.89 -7.45 8.32
N LEU A 91 6.02 -8.63 7.73
CA LEU A 91 5.85 -9.92 8.42
C LEU A 91 7.10 -10.78 8.26
N GLY A 92 7.52 -11.36 9.37
CA GLY A 92 8.61 -12.32 9.48
C GLY A 92 8.09 -13.74 9.66
N SER A 93 8.69 -14.71 8.95
CA SER A 93 8.25 -16.12 9.01
C SER A 93 8.37 -16.76 10.39
N HIS A 94 9.22 -16.23 11.28
CA HIS A 94 9.37 -16.70 12.66
C HIS A 94 8.42 -16.02 13.66
N GLY A 95 7.35 -15.39 13.18
CA GLY A 95 6.35 -14.78 14.05
C GLY A 95 6.72 -13.40 14.55
N PHE A 96 7.45 -12.61 13.75
CA PHE A 96 7.69 -11.19 14.04
C PHE A 96 6.88 -10.32 13.08
N ALA A 97 6.33 -9.21 13.53
CA ALA A 97 5.64 -8.26 12.67
C ALA A 97 5.97 -6.82 13.05
N ILE A 98 6.05 -5.97 12.04
CA ILE A 98 6.20 -4.52 12.17
C ILE A 98 5.00 -3.88 11.51
N PHE A 99 4.23 -3.10 12.25
CA PHE A 99 3.16 -2.28 11.71
C PHE A 99 3.45 -0.81 11.98
N VAL A 100 3.32 0.05 10.97
CA VAL A 100 3.55 1.50 11.12
C VAL A 100 2.23 2.23 10.90
N GLU A 101 1.86 3.11 11.84
CA GLU A 101 0.62 3.89 11.68
C GLU A 101 0.71 4.86 10.47
N ARG A 102 -0.40 5.01 9.73
CA ARG A 102 -0.49 5.83 8.49
C ARG A 102 -0.50 7.35 8.76
N SER A 103 -0.13 7.79 9.95
CA SER A 103 -0.29 9.18 10.42
C SER A 103 0.91 10.09 10.16
N ALA A 104 2.02 9.56 9.64
CA ALA A 104 3.28 10.28 9.49
C ALA A 104 3.78 10.30 8.03
N PRO A 105 4.62 11.28 7.66
CA PRO A 105 5.33 11.30 6.37
C PRO A 105 6.41 10.21 6.32
N LEU A 106 5.98 8.95 6.27
CA LEU A 106 6.83 7.78 6.41
C LEU A 106 7.70 7.59 5.18
N MET A 107 8.99 7.39 5.43
CA MET A 107 9.98 6.93 4.47
C MET A 107 10.41 5.51 4.83
N VAL A 108 10.71 4.70 3.80
CA VAL A 108 11.27 3.36 3.96
C VAL A 108 12.55 3.24 3.14
N ARG A 109 13.54 2.55 3.72
CA ARG A 109 14.79 2.18 3.03
C ARG A 109 15.11 0.72 3.33
N ARG A 110 15.47 -0.04 2.30
CA ARG A 110 16.12 -1.34 2.44
C ARG A 110 17.58 -1.22 2.10
N ASP A 111 18.41 -1.83 2.92
CA ASP A 111 19.85 -1.85 2.72
C ASP A 111 20.36 -3.28 2.91
N ASN A 112 21.15 -3.79 1.96
CA ASN A 112 21.82 -5.08 2.15
C ASN A 112 22.83 -5.03 3.31
N ASN A 113 23.34 -3.84 3.66
CA ASN A 113 24.21 -3.61 4.82
C ASN A 113 25.31 -4.68 4.95
N SER A 114 26.09 -4.83 3.88
CA SER A 114 27.21 -5.78 3.77
C SER A 114 26.82 -7.24 4.07
N GLY A 115 25.61 -7.66 3.70
CA GLY A 115 25.10 -9.02 3.91
C GLY A 115 24.32 -9.22 5.21
N ASN A 116 24.15 -8.17 6.02
CA ASN A 116 23.27 -8.17 7.18
C ASN A 116 22.13 -7.16 6.99
N PRO A 117 21.12 -7.49 6.16
CA PRO A 117 20.19 -6.53 5.61
C PRO A 117 19.34 -5.84 6.67
N LEU A 118 19.02 -4.58 6.40
CA LEU A 118 18.26 -3.67 7.24
C LEU A 118 16.97 -3.23 6.53
N LEU A 119 15.90 -3.12 7.31
CA LEU A 119 14.69 -2.38 6.97
C LEU A 119 14.63 -1.15 7.87
N CYS A 120 14.72 0.03 7.27
CA CYS A 120 14.81 1.30 7.97
C CYS A 120 13.58 2.18 7.71
N PHE A 121 13.18 2.91 8.74
CA PHE A 121 12.07 3.85 8.75
C PHE A 121 12.57 5.24 9.14
N SER A 122 12.07 6.27 8.47
CA SER A 122 12.32 7.68 8.84
C SER A 122 11.11 8.55 8.50
N GLY A 123 11.12 9.80 8.96
CA GLY A 123 10.08 10.78 8.68
C GLY A 123 10.63 11.98 7.94
N ASP A 124 10.01 12.37 6.82
CA ASP A 124 10.48 13.51 6.02
C ASP A 124 9.32 14.24 5.32
N TYR A 125 9.00 15.46 5.77
CA TYR A 125 7.98 16.31 5.13
C TYR A 125 8.46 17.01 3.87
N ASP A 126 9.78 17.08 3.65
CA ASP A 126 10.37 17.85 2.57
C ASP A 126 10.47 17.02 1.28
N LYS A 127 10.11 15.73 1.34
CA LYS A 127 10.05 14.82 0.19
C LYS A 127 8.63 14.61 -0.30
N PHE A 128 8.46 14.72 -1.62
CA PHE A 128 7.25 14.30 -2.32
C PHE A 128 6.85 12.85 -1.95
N PRO A 129 5.55 12.52 -1.80
CA PRO A 129 4.36 13.35 -2.05
C PRO A 129 3.95 14.24 -0.88
N TYR A 130 4.71 14.22 0.21
CA TYR A 130 4.41 15.08 1.35
C TYR A 130 4.73 16.53 0.96
N ASN A 131 3.85 17.44 1.36
CA ASN A 131 3.96 18.85 1.03
C ASN A 131 4.20 19.66 2.31
N HIS A 132 5.17 20.57 2.23
CA HIS A 132 5.56 21.52 3.27
C HIS A 132 4.42 22.40 3.83
N ALA A 133 3.23 22.37 3.23
CA ALA A 133 2.12 23.30 3.49
C ALA A 133 1.24 22.95 4.70
N LEU A 134 1.30 21.72 5.22
CA LEU A 134 0.64 21.41 6.49
C LEU A 134 1.61 21.83 7.59
N ASP A 135 1.17 22.76 8.46
CA ASP A 135 1.85 23.23 9.68
C ASP A 135 2.93 22.24 10.14
N LYS A 136 4.15 22.72 10.40
CA LYS A 136 5.29 22.00 11.03
C LYS A 136 4.93 21.48 12.45
N LYS A 137 3.80 20.81 12.56
CA LYS A 137 3.30 20.08 13.70
C LYS A 137 4.10 18.80 13.72
N GLN A 138 4.40 18.45 14.96
CA GLN A 138 5.38 17.45 15.32
C GLN A 138 5.18 16.18 14.51
N ILE A 139 6.25 15.66 13.88
CA ILE A 139 6.20 14.33 13.27
C ILE A 139 6.02 13.35 14.43
N LYS A 140 4.99 12.53 14.40
CA LYS A 140 4.86 11.38 15.30
C LYS A 140 4.76 10.12 14.45
N ILE A 141 5.83 9.33 14.43
CA ILE A 141 5.82 7.99 13.85
C ILE A 141 5.55 7.01 14.98
N VAL A 142 4.55 6.16 14.82
CA VAL A 142 4.26 5.06 15.76
C VAL A 142 4.55 3.74 15.07
N ILE A 143 5.50 2.99 15.60
CA ILE A 143 5.90 1.68 15.08
C ILE A 143 5.51 0.63 16.11
N HIS A 144 4.66 -0.31 15.71
CA HIS A 144 4.28 -1.47 16.50
C HIS A 144 5.16 -2.66 16.15
N LEU A 145 5.77 -3.25 17.17
CA LEU A 145 6.58 -4.46 17.09
C LEU A 145 5.83 -5.59 17.80
N MET A 146 5.59 -6.68 17.09
CA MET A 146 4.87 -7.84 17.61
C MET A 146 5.69 -9.10 17.42
N ALA A 147 5.71 -9.95 18.43
CA ALA A 147 6.40 -11.23 18.39
C ALA A 147 5.50 -12.36 18.93
N SER A 148 5.52 -13.50 18.26
CA SER A 148 4.88 -14.76 18.63
C SER A 148 5.68 -15.92 18.06
N ASN A 149 5.17 -17.15 18.17
CA ASN A 149 5.86 -18.35 17.70
C ASN A 149 5.68 -18.62 16.20
N ASP A 150 4.72 -17.95 15.55
CA ASP A 150 4.40 -18.15 14.14
C ASP A 150 3.84 -16.88 13.48
N ILE A 151 4.03 -16.78 12.17
CA ILE A 151 3.61 -15.64 11.35
C ILE A 151 2.08 -15.44 11.33
N MET A 152 1.30 -16.51 11.43
CA MET A 152 -0.17 -16.41 11.36
C MET A 152 -0.74 -15.78 12.62
N SER A 153 -0.15 -16.05 13.78
CA SER A 153 -0.55 -15.46 15.06
C SER A 153 -0.36 -13.94 15.04
N VAL A 154 0.84 -13.45 14.67
CA VAL A 154 1.09 -12.00 14.58
C VAL A 154 0.29 -11.32 13.47
N TYR A 155 0.09 -11.98 12.32
CA TYR A 155 -0.74 -11.44 11.24
C TYR A 155 -2.20 -11.29 11.68
N ARG A 156 -2.81 -12.31 12.29
CA ARG A 156 -4.21 -12.25 12.75
C ARG A 156 -4.40 -11.19 13.82
N TYR A 157 -3.44 -11.05 14.73
CA TYR A 157 -3.47 -10.00 15.74
C TYR A 157 -3.42 -8.61 15.10
N ALA A 158 -2.47 -8.36 14.20
CA ALA A 158 -2.36 -7.08 13.51
C ALA A 158 -3.60 -6.78 12.65
N ALA A 159 -4.09 -7.78 11.91
CA ALA A 159 -5.26 -7.64 11.06
C ALA A 159 -6.52 -7.31 11.86
N ASN A 160 -6.75 -7.97 13.00
CA ASN A 160 -7.91 -7.68 13.85
C ASN A 160 -7.81 -6.30 14.52
N LYS A 161 -6.60 -5.79 14.76
CA LYS A 161 -6.39 -4.53 15.47
C LYS A 161 -6.43 -3.30 14.55
N TRP A 162 -5.83 -3.39 13.36
CA TRP A 162 -5.65 -2.22 12.49
C TRP A 162 -6.21 -2.33 11.08
N ILE A 163 -6.57 -3.52 10.59
CA ILE A 163 -7.10 -3.68 9.24
C ILE A 163 -8.64 -3.70 9.31
N PRO A 164 -9.32 -2.65 8.83
CA PRO A 164 -10.78 -2.63 8.82
C PRO A 164 -11.31 -3.74 7.92
N LYS A 165 -12.26 -4.51 8.43
CA LYS A 165 -12.95 -5.53 7.63
C LYS A 165 -14.13 -4.89 6.90
N PRO A 166 -14.36 -5.21 5.62
CA PRO A 166 -15.55 -4.74 4.93
C PRO A 166 -16.80 -5.31 5.63
N ASN A 167 -17.89 -4.55 5.62
CA ASN A 167 -19.17 -4.97 6.22
C ASN A 167 -19.95 -5.95 5.32
N GLY A 168 -19.43 -6.28 4.14
CA GLY A 168 -20.06 -7.16 3.17
C GLY A 168 -19.06 -7.59 2.09
N ILE A 169 -19.56 -8.35 1.14
CA ILE A 169 -18.81 -8.76 -0.05
C ILE A 169 -19.23 -7.90 -1.25
N PRO A 170 -18.35 -7.70 -2.25
CA PRO A 170 -18.78 -7.16 -3.53
C PRO A 170 -19.80 -8.10 -4.19
N ASP A 171 -20.47 -7.63 -5.24
CA ASP A 171 -21.31 -8.50 -6.07
C ASP A 171 -20.52 -9.75 -6.48
N GLU A 172 -21.04 -10.94 -6.18
CA GLU A 172 -20.35 -12.20 -6.42
C GLU A 172 -19.89 -12.35 -7.87
N ARG A 173 -20.60 -11.71 -8.81
CA ARG A 173 -20.23 -11.71 -10.22
C ARG A 173 -18.83 -11.11 -10.47
N MET A 174 -18.38 -10.17 -9.64
CA MET A 174 -17.03 -9.58 -9.75
C MET A 174 -15.92 -10.57 -9.40
N ILE A 175 -16.23 -11.64 -8.67
CA ILE A 175 -15.27 -12.64 -8.21
C ILE A 175 -15.37 -13.91 -9.04
N THR A 176 -16.59 -14.33 -9.40
CA THR A 176 -16.85 -15.63 -10.01
C THR A 176 -16.97 -15.59 -11.54
N HIS A 177 -16.98 -14.40 -12.15
CA HIS A 177 -17.08 -14.23 -13.60
C HIS A 177 -15.99 -13.30 -14.15
N PRO A 178 -15.70 -13.35 -15.46
CA PRO A 178 -14.71 -12.47 -16.07
C PRO A 178 -15.07 -10.99 -15.93
N ILE A 179 -14.06 -10.14 -15.75
CA ILE A 179 -14.19 -8.68 -15.91
C ILE A 179 -13.73 -8.34 -17.33
N TRP A 180 -14.59 -7.66 -18.09
CA TRP A 180 -14.34 -7.33 -19.49
C TRP A 180 -13.84 -5.90 -19.60
N SER A 181 -12.57 -5.71 -19.94
CA SER A 181 -12.01 -4.37 -20.16
C SER A 181 -12.13 -3.96 -21.63
N THR A 182 -12.61 -2.74 -21.89
CA THR A 182 -12.62 -2.18 -23.24
C THR A 182 -11.22 -1.82 -23.75
N TRP A 183 -10.24 -1.62 -22.86
CA TRP A 183 -8.87 -1.25 -23.23
C TRP A 183 -8.23 -2.28 -24.17
N ALA A 184 -8.42 -3.58 -23.87
CA ALA A 184 -7.82 -4.68 -24.63
C ALA A 184 -8.23 -4.73 -26.10
N LYS A 185 -9.38 -4.14 -26.46
CA LYS A 185 -9.93 -4.16 -27.82
C LYS A 185 -9.95 -2.80 -28.49
N TYR A 186 -10.23 -1.73 -27.74
CA TYR A 186 -10.52 -0.40 -28.30
C TYR A 186 -9.54 0.67 -27.85
N HIS A 187 -8.73 0.43 -26.81
CA HIS A 187 -7.90 1.45 -26.16
C HIS A 187 -8.72 2.73 -25.89
N ALA A 188 -8.23 3.90 -26.29
CA ALA A 188 -8.91 5.17 -26.11
C ALA A 188 -10.06 5.43 -27.12
N ASP A 189 -10.15 4.65 -28.21
CA ASP A 189 -11.18 4.79 -29.23
C ASP A 189 -12.45 4.02 -28.84
N ILE A 190 -13.00 4.37 -27.68
CA ILE A 190 -14.25 3.81 -27.15
C ILE A 190 -15.45 4.72 -27.45
N SER A 191 -16.67 4.17 -27.48
CA SER A 191 -17.91 4.96 -27.59
C SER A 191 -19.07 4.16 -27.01
N GLN A 192 -20.20 4.82 -26.75
CA GLN A 192 -21.42 4.13 -26.28
C GLN A 192 -21.82 2.97 -27.19
N GLN A 193 -21.79 3.18 -28.52
CA GLN A 193 -22.12 2.13 -29.47
C GLN A 193 -21.14 0.95 -29.39
N LYS A 194 -19.84 1.22 -29.20
CA LYS A 194 -18.82 0.17 -29.08
C LYS A 194 -18.98 -0.63 -27.79
N VAL A 195 -19.30 0.02 -26.68
CA VAL A 195 -19.56 -0.66 -25.40
C VAL A 195 -20.78 -1.58 -25.50
N ILE A 196 -21.90 -1.09 -26.09
CA ILE A 196 -23.10 -1.92 -26.29
C ILE A 196 -22.81 -3.09 -27.23
N ALA A 197 -22.13 -2.85 -28.35
CA ALA A 197 -21.75 -3.90 -29.29
C ALA A 197 -20.84 -4.94 -28.62
N PHE A 198 -19.91 -4.52 -27.77
CA PHE A 198 -19.04 -5.42 -27.02
C PHE A 198 -19.82 -6.29 -26.02
N ALA A 199 -20.80 -5.71 -25.32
CA ALA A 199 -21.69 -6.45 -24.43
C ALA A 199 -22.51 -7.52 -25.18
N GLU A 200 -23.06 -7.19 -26.34
CA GLU A 200 -23.81 -8.15 -27.16
C GLU A 200 -22.91 -9.23 -27.78
N GLU A 201 -21.67 -8.89 -28.14
CA GLU A 201 -20.67 -9.85 -28.61
C GLU A 201 -20.29 -10.86 -27.52
N ILE A 202 -20.09 -10.40 -26.28
CA ILE A 202 -19.83 -11.29 -25.14
C ILE A 202 -20.97 -12.31 -24.98
N LYS A 203 -22.22 -11.83 -25.03
CA LYS A 203 -23.41 -12.70 -24.93
C LYS A 203 -23.55 -13.65 -26.12
N SER A 204 -23.29 -13.18 -27.34
CA SER A 204 -23.42 -14.00 -28.55
C SER A 204 -22.42 -15.15 -28.60
N HIS A 205 -21.26 -15.00 -27.94
CA HIS A 205 -20.27 -16.06 -27.77
C HIS A 205 -20.56 -16.99 -26.57
N GLY A 206 -21.72 -16.85 -25.92
CA GLY A 206 -22.16 -17.75 -24.85
C GLY A 206 -21.55 -17.47 -23.48
N PHE A 207 -20.89 -16.33 -23.28
CA PHE A 207 -20.43 -15.91 -21.96
C PHE A 207 -21.58 -15.31 -21.15
N SER A 208 -21.54 -15.50 -19.84
CA SER A 208 -22.47 -14.88 -18.88
C SER A 208 -22.31 -13.37 -18.85
N ASN A 209 -23.39 -12.66 -18.49
CA ASN A 209 -23.29 -11.24 -18.18
C ASN A 209 -22.49 -11.02 -16.88
N SER A 210 -21.42 -10.24 -17.00
CA SER A 210 -20.57 -9.81 -15.89
C SER A 210 -20.15 -8.36 -16.12
N GLN A 211 -19.20 -7.87 -15.34
CA GLN A 211 -18.80 -6.47 -15.33
C GLN A 211 -18.04 -6.11 -16.61
N ILE A 212 -18.38 -4.94 -17.17
CA ILE A 212 -17.59 -4.29 -18.23
C ILE A 212 -16.95 -3.04 -17.63
N GLU A 213 -15.64 -2.95 -17.74
CA GLU A 213 -14.85 -1.76 -17.41
C GLU A 213 -14.69 -0.90 -18.67
N ILE A 214 -15.03 0.39 -18.56
CA ILE A 214 -14.91 1.36 -19.66
C ILE A 214 -13.62 2.17 -19.48
N ASP A 215 -12.68 1.91 -20.37
CA ASP A 215 -11.29 2.37 -20.37
C ASP A 215 -10.85 2.61 -21.83
N ASP A 216 -10.09 3.63 -22.25
CA ASP A 216 -9.79 4.93 -21.64
C ASP A 216 -10.61 6.01 -22.39
N LYS A 217 -10.63 7.26 -21.92
CA LYS A 217 -11.27 8.41 -22.59
C LYS A 217 -12.79 8.26 -22.70
N TRP A 218 -13.42 7.68 -21.68
CA TRP A 218 -14.87 7.82 -21.52
C TRP A 218 -15.26 9.25 -21.12
N GLU A 219 -14.32 9.97 -20.49
CA GLU A 219 -14.37 11.41 -20.20
C GLU A 219 -13.77 12.26 -21.34
N ALA A 220 -14.13 13.55 -21.41
CA ALA A 220 -13.53 14.48 -22.36
C ALA A 220 -12.11 14.88 -21.94
N LYS A 221 -11.90 15.11 -20.65
CA LYS A 221 -10.59 15.29 -20.01
C LYS A 221 -10.51 14.39 -18.77
N TYR A 222 -9.31 13.92 -18.46
CA TYR A 222 -9.07 13.10 -17.28
C TYR A 222 -9.50 13.83 -16.01
N GLY A 223 -10.33 13.18 -15.20
CA GLY A 223 -10.79 13.73 -13.92
C GLY A 223 -11.96 14.70 -14.02
N ASP A 224 -12.64 14.78 -15.18
CA ASP A 224 -13.91 15.51 -15.31
C ASP A 224 -15.06 14.82 -14.55
N PHE A 225 -14.86 13.56 -14.13
CA PHE A 225 -15.82 12.64 -13.52
C PHE A 225 -17.17 12.59 -14.24
N SER A 226 -17.17 12.80 -15.56
CA SER A 226 -18.35 12.86 -16.40
C SER A 226 -18.08 12.37 -17.82
N PHE A 227 -19.08 11.76 -18.45
CA PHE A 227 -18.95 11.20 -19.80
C PHE A 227 -18.77 12.30 -20.85
N ASP A 228 -17.87 12.06 -21.81
CA ASP A 228 -17.83 12.82 -23.06
C ASP A 228 -19.11 12.54 -23.87
N LEU A 229 -20.05 13.47 -23.86
CA LEU A 229 -21.33 13.35 -24.56
C LEU A 229 -21.19 13.25 -26.09
N LYS A 230 -20.02 13.54 -26.67
CA LYS A 230 -19.77 13.26 -28.09
C LYS A 230 -19.56 11.77 -28.36
N LYS A 231 -18.91 11.06 -27.42
CA LYS A 231 -18.63 9.62 -27.51
C LYS A 231 -19.76 8.79 -26.88
N PHE A 232 -20.41 9.33 -25.85
CA PHE A 232 -21.47 8.72 -25.08
C PHE A 232 -22.68 9.67 -25.01
N PRO A 233 -23.47 9.79 -26.09
CA PRO A 233 -24.58 10.74 -26.16
C PRO A 233 -25.71 10.46 -25.17
N ASN A 234 -25.86 9.22 -24.71
CA ASN A 234 -26.84 8.85 -23.68
C ASN A 234 -26.28 7.75 -22.74
N PRO A 235 -25.32 8.07 -21.85
CA PRO A 235 -24.68 7.08 -21.00
C PRO A 235 -25.66 6.37 -20.06
N ARG A 236 -26.73 7.06 -19.66
CA ARG A 236 -27.77 6.51 -18.78
C ARG A 236 -28.60 5.41 -19.44
N GLU A 237 -28.76 5.45 -20.76
CA GLU A 237 -29.43 4.37 -21.50
C GLU A 237 -28.51 3.17 -21.73
N MET A 238 -27.19 3.40 -21.74
CA MET A 238 -26.19 2.35 -21.92
C MET A 238 -25.97 1.50 -20.67
N VAL A 239 -25.99 2.12 -19.48
CA VAL A 239 -25.76 1.48 -18.17
C VAL A 239 -27.05 0.89 -17.61
#